data_AF-A0AAU8DQR5-F1
#
_entry.id   AF-A0AAU8DQR5-F1
#
_cell.length_a   1.000
_cell.length_b   1.000
_cell.length_c   1.000
_cell.angle_alpha   90.00
_cell.angle_beta   90.00
_cell.angle_gamma   90.00
#
_symmetry.space_group_name_H-M   'P 1'
#
loop_
_entity.id
_entity.type
_entity.pdbx_description
1 polymer ?
#
loop_
_entity_poly.entity_id
_entity_poly.type
_entity_poly.pdbx_seq_one_letter_code
_entity_poly.pdbx_strand_id
1 'polypeptide(L)'
;MTAPTSGRTRSPATSSSYTTLQDSTPPPPRDTDAFLHGDFLPVNMLWSRGRITGLVDWNGAHRGSRAIDIGHCRRYLAALYSPEWSDQLRSLYESIAGVPLNPWWDLYALLHHDDSQPKWIRGQVAGRRPVDAAGMTSRIEVVIETALRRLG
;
A
#
# COMPACT_ATOMS: atom_id res chain seq x y z
N MET A 1 67.42 -5.65 -10.90
CA MET A 1 66.36 -5.08 -10.05
C MET A 1 65.04 -5.66 -10.56
N THR A 2 64.66 -6.80 -10.02
CA THR A 2 63.56 -7.67 -10.48
C THR A 2 62.48 -7.68 -9.40
N ALA A 3 61.26 -7.28 -9.74
CA ALA A 3 60.12 -7.35 -8.82
C ALA A 3 59.49 -8.76 -8.87
N PRO A 4 59.04 -9.33 -7.73
CA PRO A 4 58.38 -10.63 -7.72
C PRO A 4 56.87 -10.49 -7.97
N THR A 5 56.33 -11.32 -8.86
CA THR A 5 54.88 -11.57 -8.98
C THR A 5 54.49 -12.71 -8.04
N SER A 6 53.78 -12.37 -6.95
CA SER A 6 52.84 -13.25 -6.24
C SER A 6 51.43 -12.71 -6.58
N GLY A 7 50.38 -13.47 -6.90
CA GLY A 7 50.00 -14.80 -6.49
C GLY A 7 48.65 -14.69 -5.80
N ARG A 8 47.52 -14.74 -6.54
CA ARG A 8 46.24 -15.24 -6.01
C ARG A 8 45.28 -15.63 -7.11
N THR A 9 45.20 -16.93 -7.38
CA THR A 9 44.11 -17.58 -8.07
C THR A 9 42.82 -17.40 -7.25
N ARG A 10 41.77 -16.83 -7.85
CA ARG A 10 40.42 -16.85 -7.27
C ARG A 10 39.79 -18.20 -7.58
N SER A 11 39.41 -18.93 -6.53
CA SER A 11 38.67 -20.19 -6.63
C SER A 11 37.22 -19.91 -7.06
N PRO A 12 36.65 -20.61 -8.06
CA PRO A 12 35.26 -20.42 -8.48
C PRO A 12 34.36 -21.41 -7.73
N ALA A 13 33.98 -21.09 -6.50
CA ALA A 13 32.96 -21.86 -5.79
C ALA A 13 32.25 -20.96 -4.79
N THR A 14 31.13 -20.37 -5.23
CA THR A 14 29.99 -19.84 -4.42
C THR A 14 29.18 -18.85 -5.26
N SER A 15 28.55 -19.32 -6.35
CA SER A 15 27.53 -18.49 -7.03
C SER A 15 26.31 -19.30 -7.47
N SER A 16 26.20 -20.58 -7.08
CA SER A 16 25.12 -21.44 -7.59
C SER A 16 23.89 -21.54 -6.68
N SER A 17 23.89 -20.92 -5.50
CA SER A 17 22.83 -21.09 -4.50
C SER A 17 21.90 -19.88 -4.31
N TYR A 18 22.26 -18.71 -4.85
CA TYR A 18 21.44 -17.49 -4.71
C TYR A 18 20.36 -17.36 -5.79
N THR A 19 20.53 -17.98 -6.95
CA THR A 19 19.58 -17.86 -8.08
C THR A 19 18.29 -18.65 -7.87
N THR A 20 18.26 -19.64 -6.97
CA THR A 20 17.17 -20.62 -6.91
C THR A 20 15.97 -20.19 -6.03
N LEU A 21 16.08 -19.11 -5.25
CA LEU A 21 15.03 -18.71 -4.29
C LEU A 21 14.13 -17.54 -4.76
N GLN A 22 14.49 -16.84 -5.83
CA GLN A 22 13.69 -15.71 -6.34
C GLN A 22 12.53 -16.13 -7.25
N ASP A 23 12.46 -17.39 -7.67
CA ASP A 23 11.59 -17.86 -8.76
C ASP A 23 10.38 -18.69 -8.28
N SER A 24 10.14 -18.75 -6.97
CA SER A 24 9.06 -19.57 -6.38
C SER A 24 7.84 -18.76 -5.90
N THR A 25 7.85 -17.44 -6.03
CA THR A 25 6.68 -16.62 -5.67
C THR A 25 5.70 -16.67 -6.83
N PRO A 26 4.47 -17.20 -6.66
CA PRO A 26 3.47 -17.17 -7.71
C PRO A 26 3.17 -15.72 -8.10
N PRO A 27 2.89 -15.45 -9.39
CA PRO A 27 2.56 -14.09 -9.82
C PRO A 27 1.30 -13.61 -9.10
N PRO A 28 1.15 -12.28 -8.92
CA PRO A 28 -0.08 -11.70 -8.40
C PRO A 28 -1.30 -12.19 -9.20
N PRO A 29 -2.46 -12.42 -8.54
CA PRO A 29 -3.66 -12.84 -9.24
C PRO A 29 -4.11 -11.78 -10.23
N ARG A 30 -4.62 -12.21 -11.38
CA ARG A 30 -5.23 -11.30 -12.34
C ARG A 30 -6.49 -10.67 -11.72
N ASP A 31 -6.71 -9.40 -12.03
CA ASP A 31 -7.93 -8.68 -11.69
C ASP A 31 -8.36 -7.84 -12.91
N THR A 32 -9.57 -7.30 -12.88
CA THR A 32 -10.02 -6.37 -13.90
C THR A 32 -9.26 -5.05 -13.76
N ASP A 33 -8.56 -4.66 -14.82
CA ASP A 33 -7.83 -3.40 -14.87
C ASP A 33 -8.77 -2.19 -14.77
N ALA A 34 -8.59 -1.40 -13.72
CA ALA A 34 -9.17 -0.09 -13.54
C ALA A 34 -8.11 1.00 -13.80
N PHE A 35 -8.57 2.22 -14.10
CA PHE A 35 -7.70 3.39 -14.10
C PHE A 35 -7.57 3.90 -12.67
N LEU A 36 -6.34 3.86 -12.14
CA LEU A 36 -6.02 4.17 -10.76
C LEU A 36 -5.41 5.57 -10.67
N HIS A 37 -5.71 6.26 -9.58
CA HIS A 37 -5.09 7.54 -9.22
C HIS A 37 -3.64 7.35 -8.75
N GLY A 38 -3.36 6.26 -8.01
CA GLY A 38 -2.04 5.95 -7.44
C GLY A 38 -1.78 6.63 -6.09
N ASP A 39 -2.43 7.77 -5.82
CA ASP A 39 -2.45 8.41 -4.50
C ASP A 39 -3.89 8.80 -4.08
N PHE A 40 -4.82 7.84 -4.15
CA PHE A 40 -6.25 8.07 -3.90
C PHE A 40 -6.53 8.30 -2.40
N LEU A 41 -6.19 9.48 -1.87
CA LEU A 41 -6.36 9.84 -0.47
C LEU A 41 -7.33 11.02 -0.29
N PRO A 42 -8.02 11.14 0.86
CA PRO A 42 -8.93 12.25 1.13
C PRO A 42 -8.28 13.64 0.99
N VAL A 43 -6.96 13.74 1.19
CA VAL A 43 -6.18 14.98 1.10
C VAL A 43 -6.05 15.50 -0.33
N ASN A 44 -6.24 14.64 -1.32
CA ASN A 44 -6.20 14.96 -2.74
C ASN A 44 -7.60 15.28 -3.32
N MET A 45 -8.63 15.29 -2.47
CA MET A 45 -9.99 15.64 -2.86
C MET A 45 -10.27 17.11 -2.59
N LEU A 46 -10.74 17.84 -3.60
CA LEU A 46 -11.19 19.22 -3.45
C LEU A 46 -12.65 19.26 -3.03
N TRP A 47 -12.93 19.90 -1.90
CA TRP A 47 -14.27 20.04 -1.35
C TRP A 47 -14.79 21.46 -1.50
N SER A 48 -16.04 21.60 -1.90
CA SER A 48 -16.78 22.86 -1.89
C SER A 48 -18.20 22.62 -1.41
N ARG A 49 -18.62 23.35 -0.37
CA ARG A 49 -19.99 23.29 0.19
C ARG A 49 -20.47 21.85 0.47
N GLY A 50 -19.60 21.04 1.08
CA GLY A 50 -19.91 19.65 1.44
C GLY A 50 -19.90 18.64 0.30
N ARG A 51 -19.44 19.03 -0.91
CA ARG A 51 -19.35 18.15 -2.07
C ARG A 51 -17.93 18.05 -2.59
N ILE A 52 -17.55 16.89 -3.09
CA ILE A 52 -16.32 16.70 -3.87
C ILE A 52 -16.50 17.38 -5.23
N THR A 53 -15.52 18.19 -5.61
CA THR A 53 -15.52 18.99 -6.85
C THR A 53 -14.34 18.67 -7.76
N GLY A 54 -13.34 17.96 -7.25
CA GLY A 54 -12.19 17.56 -8.04
C GLY A 54 -11.28 16.60 -7.28
N LEU A 55 -10.42 15.94 -8.05
CA LEU A 55 -9.34 15.08 -7.58
C LEU A 55 -8.04 15.59 -8.22
N VAL A 56 -7.01 15.79 -7.41
CA VAL A 56 -5.72 16.38 -7.82
C VAL A 56 -4.57 15.42 -7.52
N ASP A 57 -3.37 15.75 -8.01
CA ASP A 57 -2.14 14.97 -7.79
C ASP A 57 -2.12 13.59 -8.48
N TRP A 58 -2.40 13.59 -9.79
CA TRP A 58 -2.44 12.41 -10.66
C TRP A 58 -1.06 11.84 -11.04
N ASN A 59 0.01 12.21 -10.33
CA ASN A 59 1.37 11.81 -10.68
C ASN A 59 1.58 10.28 -10.60
N GLY A 60 0.77 9.58 -9.81
CA GLY A 60 0.80 8.12 -9.65
C GLY A 60 -0.12 7.35 -10.59
N ALA A 61 -0.78 8.00 -11.57
CA ALA A 61 -1.85 7.37 -12.34
C ALA A 61 -1.36 6.19 -13.18
N HIS A 62 -2.04 5.04 -13.08
CA HIS A 62 -1.70 3.83 -13.82
C HIS A 62 -2.90 2.90 -13.98
N ARG A 63 -2.71 1.72 -14.61
CA ARG A 63 -3.74 0.67 -14.70
C ARG A 63 -3.42 -0.47 -13.74
N GLY A 64 -4.45 -1.02 -13.10
CA GLY A 64 -4.30 -2.19 -12.23
C GLY A 64 -5.57 -2.51 -11.44
N SER A 65 -5.42 -3.32 -10.39
CA SER A 65 -6.54 -3.66 -9.50
C SER A 65 -7.06 -2.43 -8.77
N ARG A 66 -8.38 -2.21 -8.82
CA ARG A 66 -9.08 -1.18 -8.02
C ARG A 66 -8.83 -1.31 -6.52
N ALA A 67 -8.48 -2.50 -6.03
CA ALA A 67 -8.19 -2.73 -4.64
C ALA A 67 -6.92 -1.99 -4.17
N ILE A 68 -6.05 -1.55 -5.09
CA ILE A 68 -4.84 -0.78 -4.75
C ILE A 68 -5.21 0.61 -4.22
N ASP A 69 -5.96 1.41 -5.00
CA ASP A 69 -6.40 2.75 -4.58
C ASP A 69 -7.28 2.69 -3.33
N ILE A 70 -8.22 1.73 -3.30
CA ILE A 70 -9.14 1.59 -2.16
C ILE A 70 -8.39 1.10 -0.92
N GLY A 71 -7.51 0.12 -1.03
CA GLY A 71 -6.70 -0.38 0.08
C GLY A 71 -5.76 0.69 0.65
N HIS A 72 -5.16 1.52 -0.20
CA HIS A 72 -4.35 2.66 0.23
C HIS A 72 -5.19 3.68 1.03
N CYS A 73 -6.34 4.07 0.50
CA CYS A 73 -7.26 5.00 1.17
C CYS A 73 -7.79 4.43 2.50
N ARG A 74 -8.11 3.14 2.53
CA ARG A 74 -8.52 2.40 3.72
C ARG A 74 -7.46 2.42 4.82
N ARG A 75 -6.20 2.15 4.48
CA ARG A 75 -5.07 2.24 5.42
C ARG A 75 -4.94 3.65 5.99
N TYR A 76 -5.09 4.67 5.14
CA TYR A 76 -5.06 6.07 5.58
C TYR A 76 -6.18 6.38 6.59
N LEU A 77 -7.42 5.96 6.29
CA LEU A 77 -8.56 6.17 7.17
C LEU A 77 -8.40 5.43 8.50
N ALA A 78 -7.87 4.21 8.48
CA ALA A 78 -7.60 3.45 9.70
C ALA A 78 -6.56 4.16 10.58
N ALA A 79 -5.45 4.60 9.98
CA ALA A 79 -4.39 5.31 10.68
C ALA A 79 -4.90 6.59 11.35
N LEU A 80 -5.66 7.41 10.61
CA LEU A 80 -6.09 8.73 11.08
C LEU A 80 -7.39 8.72 11.91
N TYR A 81 -8.28 7.76 11.67
CA TYR A 81 -9.60 7.68 12.31
C TYR A 81 -9.76 6.36 13.07
N SER A 82 -10.19 5.30 12.41
CA SER A 82 -10.48 4.02 13.04
C SER A 82 -10.59 2.88 12.02
N PRO A 83 -10.44 1.61 12.43
CA PRO A 83 -10.64 0.45 11.56
C PRO A 83 -12.04 0.41 10.93
N GLU A 84 -13.07 0.91 11.61
CA GLU A 84 -14.45 0.94 11.14
C GLU A 84 -14.62 1.84 9.91
N TRP A 85 -13.94 3.00 9.87
CA TRP A 85 -13.96 3.87 8.69
C TRP A 85 -13.34 3.21 7.45
N SER A 86 -12.29 2.42 7.66
CA SER A 86 -11.69 1.60 6.60
C SER A 86 -12.68 0.56 6.08
N ASP A 87 -13.41 -0.11 6.97
CA ASP A 87 -14.38 -1.13 6.54
C ASP A 87 -15.63 -0.54 5.90
N GLN A 88 -16.09 0.62 6.38
CA GLN A 88 -17.18 1.37 5.76
C GLN A 88 -16.84 1.79 4.34
N LEU A 89 -15.62 2.32 4.10
CA LEU A 89 -15.17 2.68 2.76
C LEU A 89 -15.19 1.48 1.82
N ARG A 90 -14.64 0.33 2.24
CA ARG A 90 -14.68 -0.91 1.45
C ARG A 90 -16.12 -1.29 1.11
N SER A 91 -16.98 -1.38 2.12
CA SER A 91 -18.35 -1.85 1.97
C SER A 91 -19.18 -0.95 1.05
N LEU A 92 -19.02 0.38 1.20
CA LEU A 92 -19.67 1.36 0.32
C LEU A 92 -19.16 1.26 -1.12
N TYR A 93 -17.84 1.13 -1.29
CA TYR A 93 -17.25 1.00 -2.61
C TYR A 93 -17.75 -0.26 -3.33
N GLU A 94 -17.70 -1.42 -2.67
CA GLU A 94 -18.17 -2.69 -3.25
C GLU A 94 -19.67 -2.65 -3.56
N SER A 95 -20.47 -2.04 -2.69
CA SER A 95 -21.91 -1.85 -2.93
C SER A 95 -22.19 -0.96 -4.15
N ILE A 96 -21.41 0.10 -4.36
CA ILE A 96 -21.60 1.03 -5.49
C ILE A 96 -21.05 0.42 -6.79
N ALA A 97 -19.87 -0.22 -6.72
CA ALA A 97 -19.22 -0.83 -7.86
C ALA A 97 -19.90 -2.15 -8.31
N GLY A 98 -20.69 -2.77 -7.44
CA GLY A 98 -21.36 -4.05 -7.69
C GLY A 98 -20.40 -5.24 -7.76
N VAL A 99 -19.15 -5.07 -7.32
CA VAL A 99 -18.11 -6.09 -7.33
C VAL A 99 -17.26 -6.01 -6.07
N PRO A 100 -16.87 -7.14 -5.46
CA PRO A 100 -15.95 -7.14 -4.34
C PRO A 100 -14.54 -6.70 -4.77
N LEU A 101 -13.77 -6.18 -3.83
CA LEU A 101 -12.33 -5.98 -4.02
C LEU A 101 -11.65 -7.34 -4.12
N ASN A 102 -10.63 -7.47 -4.97
CA ASN A 102 -9.80 -8.66 -4.99
C ASN A 102 -9.04 -8.76 -3.65
N PRO A 103 -9.26 -9.82 -2.85
CA PRO A 103 -8.70 -9.91 -1.49
C PRO A 103 -7.17 -9.91 -1.42
N TRP A 104 -6.49 -10.46 -2.44
CA TRP A 104 -5.02 -10.47 -2.48
C TRP A 104 -4.49 -9.05 -2.70
N TRP A 105 -5.06 -8.32 -3.65
CA TRP A 105 -4.66 -6.94 -3.94
C TRP A 105 -5.03 -5.97 -2.81
N ASP A 106 -6.14 -6.23 -2.13
CA ASP A 106 -6.54 -5.48 -0.94
C ASP A 106 -5.52 -5.65 0.19
N LEU A 107 -5.14 -6.89 0.51
CA LEU A 107 -4.12 -7.18 1.50
C LEU A 107 -2.75 -6.61 1.10
N TYR A 108 -2.38 -6.76 -0.18
CA TYR A 108 -1.16 -6.16 -0.74
C TYR A 108 -1.11 -4.66 -0.45
N ALA A 109 -2.17 -3.91 -0.76
CA ALA A 109 -2.21 -2.46 -0.56
C ALA A 109 -2.19 -2.04 0.92
N LEU A 110 -2.79 -2.84 1.80
CA LEU A 110 -2.74 -2.61 3.25
C LEU A 110 -1.34 -2.83 3.82
N LEU A 111 -0.59 -3.81 3.28
CA LEU A 111 0.79 -4.11 3.69
C LEU A 111 1.82 -3.19 3.04
N HIS A 112 1.52 -2.63 1.86
CA HIS A 112 2.47 -1.81 1.09
C HIS A 112 2.58 -0.39 1.63
N HIS A 113 3.35 -0.22 2.70
CA HIS A 113 3.67 1.05 3.33
C HIS A 113 5.06 1.04 3.94
N ASP A 114 5.55 2.22 4.33
CA ASP A 114 6.80 2.39 5.06
C ASP A 114 6.56 3.08 6.41
N ASP A 115 7.61 3.12 7.24
CA ASP A 115 7.60 3.71 8.58
C ASP A 115 7.46 5.24 8.58
N SER A 116 7.45 5.89 7.41
CA SER A 116 7.31 7.34 7.29
C SER A 116 5.85 7.81 7.32
N GLN A 117 4.88 6.89 7.29
CA GLN A 117 3.45 7.21 7.29
C GLN A 117 3.03 8.21 8.40
N PRO A 118 3.46 8.09 9.67
CA PRO A 118 3.05 9.03 10.71
C PRO A 118 3.52 10.47 10.43
N LYS A 119 4.70 10.64 9.82
CA LYS A 119 5.22 11.95 9.41
C LYS A 119 4.34 12.57 8.33
N TRP A 120 3.98 11.79 7.31
CA TRP A 120 3.12 12.26 6.21
C TRP A 120 1.73 12.64 6.69
N ILE A 121 1.07 11.79 7.48
CA ILE A 121 -0.27 12.08 8.00
C ILE A 121 -0.26 13.37 8.84
N ARG A 122 0.75 13.57 9.70
CA ARG A 122 0.87 14.83 10.46
C ARG A 122 0.99 16.05 9.55
N GLY A 123 1.82 15.96 8.52
CA GLY A 123 1.99 17.02 7.53
C GLY A 123 0.69 17.34 6.77
N GLN A 124 0.00 16.30 6.31
CA GLN A 124 -1.25 16.41 5.57
C GLN A 124 -2.41 16.95 6.41
N VAL A 125 -2.51 16.53 7.68
CA VAL A 125 -3.47 17.10 8.63
C VAL A 125 -3.18 18.58 8.88
N ALA A 126 -1.91 18.96 8.90
CA ALA A 126 -1.45 20.34 9.03
C ALA A 126 -2.12 21.07 10.22
N GLY A 127 -2.13 20.39 11.38
CA GLY A 127 -2.63 20.94 12.64
C GLY A 127 -4.15 21.08 12.76
N ARG A 128 -4.93 20.71 11.73
CA ARG A 128 -6.41 20.82 11.75
C ARG A 128 -7.09 19.89 12.74
N ARG A 129 -6.38 18.87 13.24
CA ARG A 129 -6.82 17.99 14.31
C ARG A 129 -5.64 17.34 15.03
N PRO A 130 -5.84 16.85 16.27
CA PRO A 130 -4.88 15.97 16.92
C PRO A 130 -4.67 14.68 16.12
N VAL A 131 -3.42 14.24 16.07
CA VAL A 131 -2.98 13.01 15.41
C VAL A 131 -2.34 12.09 16.44
N ASP A 132 -3.05 11.02 16.82
CA ASP A 132 -2.52 9.95 17.65
C ASP A 132 -1.62 9.03 16.80
N ALA A 133 -0.35 9.40 16.70
CA ALA A 133 0.63 8.61 15.95
C ALA A 133 0.94 7.26 16.60
N ALA A 134 0.86 7.17 17.93
CA ALA A 134 1.21 5.94 18.65
C ALA A 134 0.19 4.82 18.38
N GLY A 135 -1.09 5.16 18.27
CA GLY A 135 -2.14 4.18 17.97
C GLY A 135 -2.33 3.87 16.47
N MET A 136 -1.60 4.51 15.55
CA MET A 136 -1.80 4.32 14.10
C MET A 136 -1.59 2.86 13.69
N THR A 137 -0.46 2.28 14.11
CA THR A 137 -0.08 0.91 13.75
C THR A 137 -1.14 -0.08 14.21
N SER A 138 -1.56 -0.01 15.47
CA SER A 138 -2.58 -0.93 16.01
C SER A 138 -3.91 -0.82 15.27
N ARG A 139 -4.32 0.38 14.83
CA ARG A 139 -5.53 0.53 14.00
C ARG A 139 -5.38 -0.10 12.62
N ILE A 140 -4.21 0.00 11.99
CA ILE A 140 -3.93 -0.64 10.70
C ILE A 140 -3.88 -2.16 10.85
N GLU A 141 -3.25 -2.67 11.91
CA GLU A 141 -3.16 -4.10 12.22
C GLU A 141 -4.55 -4.75 12.32
N VAL A 142 -5.52 -4.10 12.97
CA VAL A 142 -6.92 -4.57 13.01
C VAL A 142 -7.51 -4.71 11.61
N VAL A 143 -7.22 -3.77 10.70
CA VAL A 143 -7.70 -3.84 9.31
C VAL A 143 -7.04 -4.99 8.56
N ILE A 144 -5.73 -5.19 8.74
CA ILE A 144 -4.98 -6.29 8.14
C ILE A 144 -5.51 -7.63 8.64
N GLU A 145 -5.69 -7.82 9.94
CA GLU A 145 -6.26 -9.03 10.53
C GLU A 145 -7.66 -9.32 10.02
N THR A 146 -8.47 -8.28 9.82
CA THR A 146 -9.82 -8.41 9.27
C THR A 146 -9.78 -8.80 7.79
N ALA A 147 -8.84 -8.26 7.00
CA ALA A 147 -8.62 -8.66 5.62
C ALA A 147 -8.13 -10.10 5.52
N LEU A 148 -7.20 -10.52 6.39
CA LEU A 148 -6.71 -11.90 6.48
C LEU A 148 -7.84 -12.88 6.78
N ARG A 149 -8.72 -12.57 7.74
CA ARG A 149 -9.89 -13.41 8.05
C ARG A 149 -10.87 -13.61 6.89
N ARG A 150 -10.82 -12.77 5.85
CA ARG A 150 -11.66 -12.92 4.65
C ARG A 150 -11.04 -13.83 3.58
N LEU A 151 -9.75 -14.12 3.70
CA LEU A 151 -9.02 -15.02 2.79
C LEU A 151 -9.20 -16.50 3.17
N GLY A 152 -9.54 -16.80 4.42
CA GLY A 152 -9.70 -18.16 4.96
C GLY A 152 -9.33 -18.23 6.43
#